data_AF-A0A2S3GYV2-F1
#
_entry.id   AF-A0A2S3GYV2-F1
#
_cell.length_a   1.000
_cell.length_b   1.000
_cell.length_c   1.000
_cell.angle_alpha   90.00
_cell.angle_beta   90.00
_cell.angle_gamma   90.00
#
_symmetry.space_group_name_H-M   'P 1'
#
loop_
_entity.id
_entity.type
_entity.pdbx_description
1 polymer ?
#
loop_
_entity_poly.entity_id
_entity_poly.type
_entity_poly.pdbx_seq_one_letter_code
_entity_poly.pdbx_strand_id
1 'polypeptide(L)'
;MEILIYVLLFVLLGLGALFVIPRSNSKGKGDAAHLGGSGKTSRSYTKKEVSTHNTRKDCWIIIKDKVYDVTAYVEEHPGGDAILNNAGDNSTEGFFGPQHGTRVF
;
A
#
# COMPACT_ATOMS: atom_id res chain seq x y z
N MET A 1 -19.67 25.74 -46.83
CA MET A 1 -19.12 24.40 -47.11
C MET A 1 -17.77 24.19 -46.42
N GLU A 2 -16.90 25.20 -46.38
CA GLU A 2 -15.62 25.21 -45.65
C GLU A 2 -15.73 24.84 -44.15
N ILE A 3 -16.64 25.45 -43.39
CA ILE A 3 -16.78 25.22 -41.93
C ILE A 3 -17.15 23.75 -41.61
N LEU A 4 -17.91 23.09 -42.49
CA LEU A 4 -18.35 21.71 -42.28
C LEU A 4 -17.17 20.72 -42.38
N ILE A 5 -16.17 21.03 -43.20
CA ILE A 5 -14.97 20.21 -43.40
C ILE A 5 -14.06 20.27 -42.16
N TYR A 6 -13.89 21.46 -41.56
CA TYR A 6 -13.08 21.62 -40.35
C TYR A 6 -13.71 20.94 -39.12
N VAL A 7 -15.04 20.95 -39.00
CA VAL A 7 -15.76 20.24 -37.92
C VAL A 7 -15.62 18.73 -38.08
N LEU A 8 -15.70 18.21 -39.32
CA LEU A 8 -15.48 16.78 -39.59
C LEU A 8 -14.04 16.34 -39.28
N LEU A 9 -13.05 17.16 -39.64
CA LEU A 9 -11.63 16.90 -39.35
C LEU A 9 -11.32 16.92 -37.85
N PHE A 10 -11.91 17.84 -37.09
CA PHE A 10 -11.72 17.89 -35.63
C PHE A 10 -12.37 16.69 -34.91
N VAL A 11 -13.52 16.21 -35.40
CA VAL A 11 -14.17 15.00 -34.85
C VAL A 11 -13.37 13.73 -35.18
N LEU A 12 -12.76 13.65 -36.36
CA LEU A 12 -11.91 12.52 -36.77
C LEU A 12 -10.55 12.50 -36.07
N LEU A 13 -9.96 13.67 -35.76
CA LEU A 13 -8.71 13.77 -35.00
C LEU A 13 -8.92 13.63 -33.47
N GLY A 14 -10.08 14.05 -32.95
CA GLY A 14 -10.41 13.98 -31.52
C GLY A 14 -10.67 12.57 -30.98
N LEU A 15 -11.02 11.61 -31.84
CA LEU A 15 -11.25 10.21 -31.45
C LEU A 15 -9.95 9.38 -31.32
N GLY A 16 -8.80 9.91 -31.76
CA GLY A 16 -7.51 9.19 -31.72
C GLY A 16 -6.79 9.20 -30.36
N ALA A 17 -7.15 10.10 -29.45
CA ALA A 17 -6.42 10.29 -28.19
C ALA A 17 -6.96 9.48 -26.99
N LEU A 18 -8.04 8.69 -27.16
CA LEU A 18 -8.55 7.81 -26.11
C LEU A 18 -7.96 6.39 -26.17
N PHE A 19 -7.25 6.03 -27.24
CA PHE A 19 -6.80 4.65 -27.49
C PHE A 19 -5.42 4.31 -26.88
N VAL A 20 -4.74 5.27 -26.24
CA VAL A 20 -3.44 5.02 -25.57
C VAL A 20 -3.53 5.35 -24.09
N ILE A 21 -4.44 4.68 -23.39
CA ILE A 21 -4.27 4.46 -21.95
C ILE A 21 -3.79 3.01 -21.80
N PRO A 22 -2.49 2.75 -21.55
CA PRO A 22 -2.07 1.47 -21.02
C PRO A 22 -2.75 1.32 -19.66
N ARG A 23 -3.82 0.53 -19.64
CA ARG A 23 -4.55 0.13 -18.44
C ARG A 23 -3.54 -0.61 -17.57
N SER A 24 -2.96 0.08 -16.59
CA SER A 24 -2.18 -0.55 -15.52
C SER A 24 -3.08 -1.58 -14.87
N ASN A 25 -2.83 -2.85 -15.22
CA ASN A 25 -3.54 -4.00 -14.69
C ASN A 25 -2.94 -4.34 -13.33
N SER A 26 -3.17 -3.47 -12.35
CA SER A 26 -3.03 -3.86 -10.94
C SER A 26 -4.25 -4.71 -10.60
N LYS A 27 -4.10 -6.02 -10.79
CA LYS A 27 -4.98 -7.01 -10.19
C LYS A 27 -4.72 -6.99 -8.69
N GLY A 28 -5.27 -5.99 -8.00
CA GLY A 28 -5.47 -5.99 -6.56
C GLY A 28 -6.38 -7.16 -6.24
N LYS A 29 -5.76 -8.32 -6.00
CA LYS A 29 -6.45 -9.49 -5.50
C LYS A 29 -6.60 -9.27 -4.00
N GLY A 30 -7.77 -8.76 -3.61
CA GLY A 30 -8.21 -8.82 -2.23
C GLY A 30 -8.41 -10.29 -1.86
N ASP A 31 -7.49 -10.83 -1.07
CA ASP A 31 -7.65 -12.13 -0.43
C ASP A 31 -8.45 -11.91 0.87
N ALA A 32 -9.76 -11.70 0.75
CA ALA A 32 -10.64 -11.92 1.88
C ALA A 32 -10.66 -13.43 2.18
N ALA A 33 -10.40 -13.75 3.44
CA ALA A 33 -10.57 -15.03 4.13
C ALA A 33 -9.57 -16.15 3.77
N HIS A 34 -8.80 -16.54 4.79
CA HIS A 34 -8.60 -17.97 5.03
C HIS A 34 -8.47 -18.27 6.53
N LEU A 35 -9.60 -18.69 7.11
CA LEU A 35 -9.63 -19.56 8.27
C LEU A 35 -9.14 -20.95 7.84
N GLY A 36 -8.11 -21.46 8.52
CA GLY A 36 -7.88 -22.91 8.69
C GLY A 36 -6.85 -23.56 7.76
N GLY A 37 -5.62 -23.82 8.27
CA GLY A 37 -4.77 -24.86 7.71
C GLY A 37 -3.27 -24.62 7.84
N SER A 38 -2.62 -25.40 8.71
CA SER A 38 -1.19 -25.34 9.04
C SER A 38 -0.28 -25.69 7.86
N GLY A 39 0.32 -24.66 7.29
CA GLY A 39 1.47 -24.72 6.39
C GLY A 39 1.99 -23.29 6.23
N LYS A 40 2.74 -22.79 7.23
CA LYS A 40 3.25 -21.41 7.20
C LYS A 40 4.30 -21.25 6.10
N THR A 41 3.86 -21.03 4.87
CA THR A 41 4.71 -20.52 3.80
C THR A 41 5.10 -19.10 4.19
N SER A 42 6.38 -18.88 4.51
CA SER A 42 6.91 -17.54 4.75
C SER A 42 6.81 -16.74 3.45
N ARG A 43 5.95 -15.73 3.43
CA ARG A 43 5.88 -14.76 2.33
C ARG A 43 6.96 -13.70 2.54
N SER A 44 7.69 -13.40 1.47
CA SER A 44 8.67 -12.30 1.44
C SER A 44 8.05 -11.09 0.76
N TYR A 45 8.41 -9.90 1.23
CA TYR A 45 7.90 -8.63 0.74
C TYR A 45 9.06 -7.74 0.30
N THR A 46 8.84 -6.93 -0.73
CA THR A 46 9.81 -5.88 -1.10
C THR A 46 9.55 -4.62 -0.27
N LYS A 47 10.57 -3.78 -0.05
CA LYS A 47 10.36 -2.48 0.62
C LYS A 47 9.30 -1.63 -0.09
N LYS A 48 9.29 -1.65 -1.43
CA LYS A 48 8.30 -0.91 -2.24
C LYS A 48 6.87 -1.38 -1.96
N GLU A 49 6.67 -2.68 -1.82
CA GLU A 49 5.37 -3.26 -1.46
C GLU A 49 4.95 -2.83 -0.06
N VAL A 50 5.83 -2.93 0.95
CA VAL A 50 5.50 -2.48 2.31
C VAL A 50 5.16 -0.99 2.35
N SER A 51 5.84 -0.16 1.55
CA SER A 51 5.60 1.30 1.52
C SER A 51 4.22 1.72 1.05
N THR A 52 3.44 0.82 0.43
CA THR A 52 2.04 1.12 0.06
C THR A 52 1.08 1.00 1.24
N HIS A 53 1.49 0.35 2.33
CA HIS A 53 0.70 0.13 3.54
C HIS A 53 1.08 1.16 4.62
N ASN A 54 0.77 2.43 4.34
CA ASN A 54 1.26 3.58 5.09
C ASN A 54 0.16 4.48 5.68
N THR A 55 -1.05 3.94 5.87
CA THR A 55 -2.20 4.70 6.37
C THR A 55 -2.70 4.13 7.69
N ARG A 56 -3.43 4.93 8.47
CA ARG A 56 -4.05 4.47 9.73
C ARG A 56 -4.91 3.20 9.57
N LYS A 57 -5.57 3.04 8.41
CA LYS A 57 -6.46 1.90 8.13
C LYS A 57 -5.77 0.77 7.35
N ASP A 58 -4.48 0.92 7.08
CA ASP A 58 -3.63 -0.03 6.36
C ASP A 58 -2.17 0.31 6.69
N CYS A 59 -1.69 -0.18 7.84
CA CYS A 59 -0.42 0.22 8.44
C CYS A 59 0.47 -1.01 8.64
N TRP A 60 1.52 -1.11 7.84
CA TRP A 60 2.55 -2.13 8.02
C TRP A 60 3.86 -1.49 8.43
N ILE A 61 4.67 -2.21 9.20
CA ILE A 61 5.99 -1.76 9.65
C ILE A 61 7.03 -2.86 9.52
N ILE A 62 8.29 -2.47 9.40
CA ILE A 62 9.43 -3.41 9.37
C ILE A 62 10.20 -3.32 10.68
N ILE A 63 10.35 -4.45 11.38
CA ILE A 63 11.19 -4.56 12.58
C ILE A 63 12.17 -5.72 12.39
N LYS A 64 13.47 -5.43 12.37
CA LYS A 64 14.55 -6.43 12.13
C LYS A 64 14.26 -7.31 10.91
N ASP A 65 14.02 -6.67 9.77
CA ASP A 65 13.76 -7.29 8.47
C ASP A 65 12.50 -8.18 8.38
N LYS A 66 11.64 -8.12 9.41
CA LYS A 66 10.34 -8.77 9.41
C LYS A 66 9.24 -7.73 9.23
N VAL A 67 8.28 -8.06 8.38
CA VAL A 67 7.10 -7.24 8.10
C VAL A 67 5.99 -7.62 9.07
N TYR A 68 5.38 -6.61 9.69
CA TYR A 68 4.24 -6.76 10.58
C TYR A 68 3.10 -5.90 10.05
N ASP A 69 1.93 -6.52 9.86
CA ASP A 69 0.68 -5.78 9.74
C ASP A 69 0.21 -5.40 11.14
N VAL A 70 0.24 -4.11 11.44
CA VAL A 70 -0.16 -3.56 12.74
C VAL A 70 -1.47 -2.78 12.64
N THR A 71 -2.20 -2.89 11.52
CA THR A 71 -3.42 -2.12 11.23
C THR A 71 -4.43 -2.18 12.37
N ALA A 72 -4.69 -3.38 12.89
CA ALA A 72 -5.64 -3.58 13.98
C ALA A 72 -5.16 -3.01 15.33
N TYR A 73 -3.83 -2.85 15.50
CA TYR A 73 -3.22 -2.41 16.75
C TYR A 73 -3.01 -0.89 16.80
N VAL A 74 -3.14 -0.17 15.68
CA VAL A 74 -2.88 1.28 15.61
C VAL A 74 -3.63 2.06 16.70
N GLU A 75 -4.90 1.73 16.95
CA GLU A 75 -5.73 2.42 17.95
C GLU A 75 -5.44 1.97 19.39
N GLU A 76 -4.79 0.82 19.57
CA GLU A 76 -4.45 0.26 20.89
C GLU A 76 -3.02 0.61 21.31
N HIS A 77 -2.22 1.18 20.41
CA HIS A 77 -0.83 1.50 20.66
C HIS A 77 -0.69 2.51 21.82
N PRO A 78 -0.02 2.15 22.94
CA PRO A 78 0.10 3.05 24.10
C PRO A 78 0.84 4.36 23.81
N GLY A 79 1.72 4.37 22.80
CA GLY A 79 2.38 5.58 22.30
C GLY A 79 1.51 6.44 21.36
N GLY A 80 0.23 6.08 21.19
CA GLY A 80 -0.71 6.75 20.30
C GLY A 80 -0.24 6.77 18.86
N ASP A 81 -0.42 7.93 18.21
CA ASP A 81 -0.11 8.14 16.78
C ASP A 81 1.37 7.99 16.43
N ALA A 82 2.27 7.86 17.41
CA ALA A 82 3.70 7.64 17.15
C ALA A 82 3.98 6.37 16.31
N ILE A 83 3.08 5.37 16.33
CA ILE A 83 3.18 4.19 15.46
C ILE A 83 3.09 4.55 13.97
N LEU A 84 2.42 5.66 13.63
CA LEU A 84 2.19 6.08 12.24
C LEU A 84 3.38 6.82 11.64
N ASN A 85 4.34 7.29 12.45
CA ASN A 85 5.51 8.03 11.97
C ASN A 85 6.32 7.26 10.93
N ASN A 86 6.32 5.92 11.04
CA ASN A 86 7.06 5.02 10.16
C ASN A 86 6.13 4.00 9.47
N ALA A 87 4.85 4.35 9.28
CA ALA A 87 3.91 3.51 8.54
C ALA A 87 4.43 3.27 7.11
N GLY A 88 4.48 2.01 6.70
CA GLY A 88 5.07 1.57 5.43
C GLY A 88 6.60 1.51 5.40
N ASP A 89 7.31 1.71 6.54
CA ASP A 89 8.77 1.71 6.58
C ASP A 89 9.37 0.99 7.82
N ASN A 90 10.69 1.04 7.94
CA ASN A 90 11.46 0.49 9.03
C ASN A 90 11.23 1.26 10.33
N SER A 91 10.74 0.56 11.34
CA SER A 91 10.45 1.06 12.68
C SER A 91 11.38 0.44 13.73
N THR A 92 12.46 -0.24 13.33
CA THR A 92 13.35 -0.98 14.22
C THR A 92 13.94 -0.09 15.31
N GLU A 93 14.46 1.08 14.94
CA GLU A 93 15.07 2.01 15.90
C GLU A 93 14.03 2.51 16.91
N GLY A 94 12.85 2.95 16.45
CA GLY A 94 11.76 3.38 17.34
C GLY A 94 11.26 2.25 18.24
N PHE A 95 11.18 1.02 17.73
CA PHE A 95 10.73 -0.15 18.49
C PHE A 95 11.70 -0.55 19.62
N PHE A 96 13.01 -0.40 19.42
CA PHE A 96 14.03 -0.67 20.46
C PHE A 96 14.47 0.59 21.22
N GLY A 97 13.82 1.73 20.96
CA GLY A 97 14.06 3.00 21.65
C GLY A 97 13.61 2.97 23.11
N PRO A 98 13.97 4.00 23.90
CA PRO A 98 13.71 4.07 25.33
C PRO A 98 12.22 4.04 25.73
N GLN A 99 11.32 4.36 24.79
CA GLN A 99 9.87 4.31 25.00
C GLN A 99 9.30 2.88 25.06
N HIS A 100 10.06 1.86 24.67
CA HIS A 100 9.65 0.45 24.72
C HIS A 100 10.51 -0.33 25.71
N GLY A 101 9.88 -1.25 26.44
CA GLY A 101 10.60 -2.18 27.32
C GLY A 101 11.53 -3.11 26.52
N THR A 102 12.55 -3.65 27.17
CA THR A 102 13.51 -4.61 26.56
C THR A 102 12.83 -5.84 25.96
N ARG A 103 11.63 -6.17 26.43
CA ARG A 103 10.78 -7.25 25.93
C ARG A 103 9.37 -6.70 25.69
N VAL A 104 8.95 -6.73 24.43
CA VAL A 104 7.63 -6.36 23.93
C VAL A 104 7.06 -7.61 23.24
N PHE A 105 5.86 -8.04 23.64
CA PHE A 105 5.20 -9.28 23.19
C PHE A 105 4.20 -8.99 22.09
#